data_AF-W1YLZ6-F1
#
_entry.id   AF-W1YLZ6-F1
#
_cell.length_a   1.000
_cell.length_b   1.000
_cell.length_c   1.000
_cell.angle_alpha   90.00
_cell.angle_beta   90.00
_cell.angle_gamma   90.00
#
_symmetry.space_group_name_H-M   'P 1'
#
loop_
_entity.id
_entity.type
_entity.pdbx_description
1 polymer ?
#
loop_
_entity_poly.entity_id
_entity_poly.type
_entity_poly.pdbx_seq_one_letter_code
_entity_poly.pdbx_strand_id
1 'polypeptide(L)' 'MLDQGIKGMIGKGSRKPEVVESMKKNGCTYFAAVGGAAALIAKSIKKYEVLAYGELGPEALAELTVED' A
#
# COMPACT_ATOMS: atom_id res chain seq x y z
N MET A 1 13.17 -5.24 0.96
CA MET A 1 11.88 -4.88 0.33
C MET A 1 11.99 -3.56 -0.44
N LEU A 2 12.32 -2.43 0.21
CA LEU A 2 12.50 -1.15 -0.52
C LEU A 2 13.64 -1.21 -1.55
N ASP A 3 14.74 -1.89 -1.21
CA ASP A 3 15.87 -2.09 -2.15
C ASP A 3 15.52 -2.98 -3.35
N GLN A 4 14.36 -3.65 -3.35
CA GLN A 4 13.86 -4.45 -4.48
C GLN A 4 13.10 -3.60 -5.51
N GLY A 5 13.11 -2.27 -5.37
CA GLY A 5 12.55 -1.36 -6.36
C GLY A 5 11.16 -0.81 -6.04
N ILE A 6 10.63 -1.03 -4.83
CA ILE A 6 9.36 -0.44 -4.40
C ILE A 6 9.48 1.09 -4.37
N LYS A 7 8.59 1.76 -5.11
CA LYS A 7 8.59 3.23 -5.27
C LYS A 7 7.58 3.95 -4.38
N GLY A 8 6.61 3.22 -3.85
CA GLY A 8 5.54 3.80 -3.05
C GLY A 8 5.02 2.83 -2.01
N MET A 9 4.56 3.39 -0.89
CA MET A 9 3.82 2.67 0.15
C MET A 9 2.59 3.47 0.52
N ILE A 10 1.48 2.79 0.78
CA ILE A 10 0.23 3.41 1.26
C ILE A 10 -0.17 2.78 2.59
N GLY A 11 -0.66 3.58 3.53
CA GLY A 11 -1.14 3.07 4.81
C GLY A 11 -1.48 4.17 5.80
N LYS A 12 -1.75 3.80 7.05
CA LYS A 12 -2.09 4.74 8.12
C LYS A 12 -1.00 4.82 9.19
N GLY A 13 -0.96 5.96 9.88
CA GLY A 13 -0.05 6.21 11.00
C GLY A 13 1.37 6.58 10.58
N SER A 14 2.15 6.99 11.56
CA SER A 14 3.55 7.40 11.40
C SER A 14 4.46 6.20 11.19
N ARG A 15 5.56 6.42 10.47
CA ARG A 15 6.63 5.43 10.28
C ARG A 15 7.76 5.68 11.28
N LYS A 16 8.43 4.60 11.69
CA LYS A 16 9.61 4.70 12.55
C LYS A 16 10.74 5.45 11.81
N PRO A 17 11.61 6.20 12.51
CA PRO A 17 12.70 6.95 11.89
C PRO A 17 13.57 6.11 10.94
N GLU A 18 13.90 4.89 11.32
CA GLU A 18 14.69 3.95 10.50
C GLU A 18 14.03 3.64 9.14
N VAL A 19 12.69 3.55 9.10
CA VAL A 19 11.94 3.32 7.87
C VAL A 19 11.95 4.57 6.99
N VAL A 20 11.83 5.75 7.61
CA VAL A 20 11.90 7.03 6.89
C VAL A 20 13.27 7.21 6.23
N GLU A 21 14.36 6.87 6.92
CA GLU A 21 15.70 6.94 6.32
C GLU A 21 15.87 5.95 5.17
N SER A 22 15.36 4.71 5.31
CA SER A 22 15.37 3.73 4.21
C SER A 22 14.55 4.19 3.00
N MET A 23 13.41 4.84 3.23
CA MET A 23 12.58 5.42 2.17
C MET A 23 13.31 6.53 1.41
N LYS A 24 13.98 7.45 2.13
CA LYS A 24 14.78 8.53 1.51
C LYS A 24 15.89 7.95 0.64
N LYS A 25 16.63 6.96 1.14
CA LYS A 25 17.69 6.26 0.40
C LYS A 25 17.18 5.63 -0.90
N ASN A 26 15.97 5.06 -0.86
CA ASN A 26 15.41 4.31 -1.98
C ASN A 26 14.48 5.13 -2.90
N GLY A 27 14.26 6.41 -2.59
CA GLY A 27 13.32 7.26 -3.33
C GLY A 27 11.88 6.74 -3.26
N CYS A 28 11.45 6.26 -2.09
CA CYS A 28 10.11 5.72 -1.88
C CYS A 28 9.20 6.75 -1.20
N THR A 29 8.05 7.03 -1.82
CA THR A 29 7.02 7.93 -1.25
C THR A 29 6.07 7.17 -0.34
N TYR A 30 5.66 7.78 0.78
CA TYR A 30 4.60 7.25 1.63
C TYR A 30 3.32 8.08 1.50
N PHE A 31 2.25 7.42 1.08
CA PHE A 31 0.92 7.98 0.94
C PHE A 31 0.11 7.67 2.21
N ALA A 32 -0.20 8.69 3.00
CA ALA A 32 -1.00 8.53 4.19
C ALA A 32 -2.48 8.38 3.82
N ALA A 33 -3.05 7.21 4.10
CA ALA A 33 -4.47 6.94 3.94
C ALA A 33 -5.26 7.38 5.18
N VAL A 34 -6.47 7.90 4.97
CA VAL A 34 -7.39 8.31 6.03
C VAL A 34 -7.95 7.07 6.72
N GLY A 35 -7.68 6.92 8.02
CA GLY A 35 -8.21 5.83 8.83
C GLY A 35 -9.73 5.92 9.00
N GLY A 36 -10.43 4.78 8.96
CA GLY A 36 -11.89 4.72 9.12
C GLY A 36 -12.69 4.99 7.84
N ALA A 37 -12.04 5.42 6.75
CA ALA A 37 -12.69 5.75 5.48
C ALA A 37 -12.73 4.58 4.47
N ALA A 38 -12.61 3.33 4.93
CA ALA A 38 -12.44 2.17 4.03
C ALA A 38 -13.59 2.01 3.02
N ALA A 39 -14.84 2.22 3.45
CA ALA A 39 -16.01 2.14 2.55
C ALA A 39 -16.02 3.25 1.48
N LEU A 40 -15.44 4.42 1.76
CA LEU A 40 -15.29 5.50 0.79
C LEU A 40 -14.15 5.18 -0.19
N ILE A 41 -12.99 4.78 0.32
CA ILE A 41 -11.81 4.41 -0.49
C ILE A 41 -12.15 3.24 -1.43
N ALA A 42 -12.98 2.29 -0.98
CA ALA A 42 -13.41 1.17 -1.81
C ALA A 42 -14.13 1.59 -3.10
N LYS A 43 -14.74 2.79 -3.15
CA LYS A 43 -15.40 3.31 -4.36
C LYS A 43 -14.41 3.67 -5.48
N SER A 44 -13.16 3.97 -5.10
CA SER A 44 -12.08 4.27 -6.04
C SER A 44 -11.44 3.01 -6.63
N ILE A 45 -11.74 1.81 -6.09
CA ILE A 45 -11.21 0.54 -6.61
C ILE A 45 -12.06 0.10 -7.81
N LYS A 46 -11.44 0.01 -8.99
CA LYS A 46 -12.10 -0.42 -10.23
C LYS A 46 -11.87 -1.89 -10.55
N LYS A 47 -10.75 -2.46 -10.09
CA LYS A 47 -10.41 -3.88 -10.23
C LYS A 47 -9.63 -4.37 -9.01
N TYR A 48 -9.90 -5.59 -8.59
CA TYR A 48 -9.18 -6.32 -7.54
C TYR A 48 -8.90 -7.75 -8.03
N GLU A 49 -7.63 -8.14 -8.12
CA GLU A 49 -7.21 -9.45 -8.59
C GLU A 49 -6.19 -10.05 -7.61
N VAL A 50 -6.46 -11.25 -7.09
CA VAL A 50 -5.54 -11.95 -6.21
C VAL A 50 -4.47 -12.64 -7.05
N LEU A 51 -3.21 -12.24 -6.87
CA LEU A 51 -2.06 -12.76 -7.62
C LEU A 51 -1.41 -13.97 -6.92
N ALA A 52 -1.40 -13.99 -5.59
CA ALA A 52 -0.79 -15.08 -4.81
C ALA A 52 -1.38 -15.18 -3.40
N TYR A 53 -1.24 -16.36 -2.79
CA TYR A 53 -1.62 -16.66 -1.40
C TYR A 53 -3.12 -16.44 -1.10
N GLY A 54 -4.01 -16.90 -1.98
CA GLY A 54 -5.45 -16.70 -1.84
C GLY A 54 -6.06 -17.31 -0.57
N GLU A 55 -5.40 -18.30 0.01
CA GLU A 55 -5.75 -18.89 1.30
C GLU A 55 -5.65 -17.91 2.49
N LEU A 56 -4.88 -16.83 2.34
CA LEU A 56 -4.75 -15.78 3.37
C LEU A 56 -5.92 -14.78 3.37
N GLY A 57 -6.87 -14.91 2.43
CA GLY A 57 -8.06 -14.07 2.36
C GLY A 57 -7.69 -12.58 2.23
N PRO A 58 -8.12 -11.70 3.16
CA PRO A 58 -7.83 -10.26 3.10
C PRO A 58 -6.34 -9.88 3.10
N GLU A 59 -5.45 -10.79 3.51
CA GLU A 59 -4.00 -10.57 3.53
C GLU A 59 -3.28 -11.08 2.27
N ALA A 60 -4.03 -11.61 1.29
CA ALA A 60 -3.46 -12.10 0.04
C ALA A 60 -2.78 -10.98 -0.77
N LEU A 61 -1.81 -11.37 -1.60
CA LEU A 61 -1.18 -10.42 -2.52
C LEU A 61 -2.15 -10.14 -3.67
N ALA A 62 -2.59 -8.89 -3.79
CA ALA A 62 -3.53 -8.48 -4.81
C ALA A 62 -3.03 -7.29 -5.65
N GLU A 63 -3.38 -7.31 -6.93
CA GLU A 63 -3.28 -6.16 -7.82
C GLU A 63 -4.59 -5.38 -7.81
N LEU A 64 -4.48 -4.05 -7.68
CA LEU A 64 -5.62 -3.15 -7.68
C LEU A 64 -5.46 -2.12 -8.79
N THR A 65 -6.53 -1.89 -9.54
CA THR A 65 -6.67 -0.71 -10.40
C THR A 65 -7.55 0.30 -9.68
N VAL A 66 -7.06 1.53 -9.52
CA VAL A 66 -7.74 2.59 -8.79
C VAL A 66 -7.88 3.85 -9.67
N GLU A 67 -8.98 4.56 -9.51
CA GLU A 67 -9.29 5.84 -10.15
C GLU A 67 -10.11 6.68 -9.17
N ASP A 68 -9.93 8.00 -9.20
CA ASP A 68 -10.60 8.95 -8.29
C ASP A 68 -12.14 8.79 -8.30
#